data_AF-A0A2W6ZLT5-F1
#
_entry.id   AF-A0A2W6ZLT5-F1
#
_cell.length_a   1.000
_cell.length_b   1.000
_cell.length_c   1.000
_cell.angle_alpha   90.00
_cell.angle_beta   90.00
_cell.angle_gamma   90.00
#
_symmetry.space_group_name_H-M   'P 1'
#
loop_
_entity.id
_entity.type
_entity.pdbx_description
1 polymer ?
#
loop_
_entity_poly.entity_id
_entity_poly.type
_entity_poly.pdbx_seq_one_letter_code
_entity_poly.pdbx_strand_id
1 'polypeptide(L)'
;MALTNADSLLSVAAPEGMVRITFGDQSRFCFPCHMDGWQALGWTAHPPGLAGGDGEDGGGSPPDPPDPPAALPTITAIKGGPYVVKGEVVEAYVVGTGFSADGDLEVRGESQAEAGEYSFLGATELSFQLDCSLITEPTRLPVVVVNGSGKSEPYNLAVVAASAVDASVVALAATAEDLPDYAAMTKAQIITEVERRYGVALDPGMTKAELVAEAERLVSKGSPTVSPIAGLDGPPASDEEPALPLDLLP
;
A
#
# COMPACT_ATOMS: atom_id res chain seq x y z
N MET A 1 40.96 -27.89 -38.64
CA MET A 1 40.61 -26.72 -37.80
C MET A 1 39.26 -27.01 -37.20
N ALA A 2 39.22 -27.22 -35.88
CA ALA A 2 38.04 -27.64 -35.14
C ALA A 2 37.12 -26.43 -34.92
N LEU A 3 35.96 -26.42 -35.59
CA LEU A 3 34.83 -25.57 -35.23
C LEU A 3 34.25 -26.16 -33.95
N THR A 4 34.74 -25.71 -32.81
CA THR A 4 34.28 -26.14 -31.48
C THR A 4 32.81 -25.78 -31.30
N ASN A 5 32.00 -26.80 -31.03
CA ASN A 5 30.62 -26.92 -30.49
C ASN A 5 29.92 -25.76 -29.74
N ALA A 6 30.53 -24.58 -29.55
CA ALA A 6 29.93 -23.45 -28.84
C ALA A 6 28.78 -22.78 -29.60
N ASP A 7 28.77 -22.87 -30.93
CA ASP A 7 27.76 -22.22 -31.78
C ASP A 7 26.41 -22.98 -31.78
N SER A 8 26.44 -24.29 -31.56
CA SER A 8 25.24 -25.14 -31.62
C SER A 8 24.35 -25.10 -30.38
N LEU A 9 24.79 -24.47 -29.28
CA LEU A 9 23.97 -24.25 -28.07
C LEU A 9 23.21 -22.91 -28.10
N LEU A 10 23.48 -22.06 -29.09
CA LEU A 10 22.87 -20.73 -29.21
C LEU A 10 21.55 -20.72 -29.98
N SER A 11 21.10 -21.87 -30.49
CA SER A 11 19.92 -21.99 -31.37
C SER A 11 18.58 -22.11 -30.63
N VAL A 12 18.59 -22.22 -29.29
CA VAL A 12 17.33 -22.23 -28.52
C VAL A 12 16.83 -20.80 -28.36
N ALA A 13 15.71 -20.51 -29.01
CA ALA A 13 14.99 -19.25 -28.86
C ALA A 13 14.61 -19.04 -27.38
N ALA A 14 14.78 -17.81 -26.90
CA ALA A 14 14.36 -17.48 -25.54
C ALA A 14 12.82 -17.60 -25.42
N PRO A 15 12.30 -18.18 -24.33
CA PRO A 15 10.88 -18.10 -24.03
C PRO A 15 10.41 -16.63 -23.99
N GLU A 16 9.16 -16.40 -24.34
CA GLU A 16 8.57 -15.06 -24.38
C GLU A 16 8.77 -14.32 -23.05
N GLY A 17 9.26 -13.08 -23.14
CA GLY A 17 9.53 -12.23 -21.96
C GLY A 17 10.78 -12.62 -21.15
N MET A 18 11.57 -13.61 -21.59
CA MET A 18 12.83 -13.98 -20.94
C MET A 18 14.05 -13.58 -21.77
N VAL A 19 15.14 -13.28 -21.09
CA VAL A 19 16.43 -12.95 -21.68
C VAL A 19 17.40 -14.07 -21.42
N ARG A 20 18.20 -14.41 -22.42
CA ARG A 20 19.27 -15.41 -22.26
C ARG A 20 20.44 -14.80 -21.51
N ILE A 21 20.94 -15.50 -20.51
CA ILE A 21 22.14 -15.12 -19.74
C ILE A 21 23.20 -16.22 -19.84
N THR A 22 24.47 -15.84 -19.85
CA THR A 22 25.60 -16.78 -19.89
C THR A 22 26.62 -16.49 -18.80
N PHE A 23 27.21 -17.55 -18.27
CA PHE A 23 28.37 -17.47 -17.38
C PHE A 23 29.35 -18.59 -17.72
N GLY A 24 30.50 -18.22 -18.29
CA GLY A 24 31.43 -19.19 -18.85
C GLY A 24 30.80 -20.00 -19.98
N ASP A 25 30.71 -21.32 -19.78
CA ASP A 25 30.11 -22.30 -20.68
C ASP A 25 28.62 -22.57 -20.41
N GLN A 26 28.03 -21.92 -19.40
CA GLN A 26 26.63 -22.11 -19.03
C GLN A 26 25.71 -21.08 -19.69
N SER A 27 24.56 -21.54 -20.18
CA SER A 27 23.47 -20.69 -20.70
C SER A 27 22.18 -20.94 -19.91
N ARG A 28 21.46 -19.87 -19.55
CA ARG A 28 20.15 -19.92 -18.88
C ARG A 28 19.23 -18.82 -19.42
N PHE A 29 17.95 -18.88 -19.05
CA PHE A 29 16.99 -17.81 -19.30
C PHE A 29 16.53 -17.22 -17.96
N CYS A 30 16.40 -15.90 -17.90
CA CYS A 30 15.85 -15.20 -16.74
C CYS A 30 14.88 -14.12 -17.18
N PHE A 31 13.95 -13.76 -16.29
CA PHE A 31 13.13 -12.57 -16.51
C PHE A 31 13.97 -11.28 -16.33
N PRO A 32 13.70 -10.22 -17.09
CA PRO A 32 14.39 -8.93 -16.98
C PRO A 32 14.38 -8.34 -15.56
N CYS A 33 13.31 -8.57 -14.78
CA CYS A 33 13.20 -8.09 -13.41
C CYS A 33 14.23 -8.69 -12.44
N HIS A 34 14.88 -9.81 -12.81
CA HIS A 34 15.94 -10.43 -12.02
C HIS A 34 17.35 -10.13 -12.57
N MET A 35 17.47 -9.33 -13.64
CA MET A 35 18.72 -9.13 -14.37
C MET A 35 19.83 -8.54 -13.51
N ASP A 36 19.49 -7.57 -12.65
CA ASP A 36 20.45 -6.87 -11.79
C ASP A 36 21.19 -7.85 -10.85
N GLY A 37 20.45 -8.79 -10.25
CA GLY A 37 21.02 -9.84 -9.41
C GLY A 37 21.93 -10.81 -10.17
N TRP A 38 21.59 -11.17 -11.42
CA TRP A 38 22.42 -12.05 -12.24
C TRP A 38 23.70 -11.36 -12.74
N GLN A 39 23.61 -10.09 -13.13
CA GLN A 39 24.77 -9.29 -13.53
C GLN A 39 25.74 -9.06 -12.36
N ALA A 40 25.22 -8.83 -11.15
CA ALA A 40 26.04 -8.74 -9.93
C ALA A 40 26.81 -10.04 -9.64
N LEU A 41 26.30 -11.19 -10.09
CA LEU A 41 26.95 -12.50 -10.00
C LEU A 41 27.87 -12.79 -11.20
N GLY A 42 28.09 -11.83 -12.10
CA GLY A 42 28.97 -11.94 -13.26
C GLY A 42 28.33 -12.56 -14.51
N TRP A 43 27.02 -12.78 -14.52
CA TRP A 43 26.32 -13.32 -15.70
C TRP A 43 26.13 -12.22 -16.76
N THR A 44 26.32 -12.59 -18.02
CA THR A 44 26.18 -11.68 -19.18
C THR A 44 24.85 -11.92 -19.88
N ALA A 45 24.08 -10.85 -20.09
CA ALA A 45 22.83 -10.90 -20.82
C ALA A 45 23.06 -10.84 -22.34
N HIS A 46 22.33 -11.66 -23.08
CA HIS A 46 22.29 -11.63 -24.53
C HIS A 46 20.90 -11.20 -24.97
N PRO A 47 20.76 -10.13 -25.76
CA PRO A 47 19.47 -9.77 -26.33
C PRO A 47 18.92 -10.93 -27.17
N PRO A 48 17.59 -11.08 -27.28
CA PRO A 48 17.01 -12.09 -28.16
C PRO A 48 17.51 -11.83 -29.58
N GLY A 49 18.33 -12.75 -30.09
CA GLY A 49 18.80 -12.68 -31.47
C GLY A 49 17.60 -12.86 -32.39
N LEU A 50 17.26 -11.81 -33.15
CA LEU A 50 16.38 -11.92 -34.30
C LEU A 50 17.00 -12.96 -35.24
N ALA A 51 16.39 -14.14 -35.30
CA ALA A 51 16.77 -15.14 -36.26
C ALA A 51 16.40 -14.65 -37.66
N GLY A 52 17.41 -14.29 -38.45
CA GLY A 52 17.32 -14.18 -39.90
C GLY A 52 17.51 -12.76 -40.45
N GLY A 53 18.49 -12.60 -41.34
CA GLY A 53 18.57 -11.42 -42.20
C GLY A 53 19.98 -11.09 -42.68
N ASP A 54 20.64 -12.01 -43.37
CA ASP A 54 21.64 -11.62 -44.37
C ASP A 54 20.82 -11.01 -45.54
N GLY A 55 20.86 -9.69 -45.68
CA GLY A 55 20.02 -8.96 -46.61
C GLY A 55 20.38 -7.47 -46.64
N GLU A 56 21.14 -7.11 -47.66
CA GLU A 56 21.59 -5.77 -48.00
C GLU A 56 20.44 -4.73 -48.11
N ASP A 57 20.83 -3.48 -47.79
CA ASP A 57 20.38 -2.22 -48.38
C ASP A 57 18.98 -1.66 -48.05
N GLY A 58 18.97 -0.38 -47.64
CA GLY A 58 17.77 0.42 -47.43
C GLY A 58 17.67 1.08 -46.05
N GLY A 59 18.29 2.25 -45.90
CA GLY A 59 18.12 3.15 -44.75
C GLY A 59 16.69 3.71 -44.63
N GLY A 60 15.73 2.87 -44.24
CA GLY A 60 14.48 3.30 -43.64
C GLY A 60 14.61 3.12 -42.13
N SER A 61 14.31 4.16 -41.36
CA SER A 61 14.12 4.00 -39.91
C SER A 61 13.20 2.79 -39.70
N PRO A 62 13.53 1.85 -38.79
CA PRO A 62 12.63 0.75 -38.48
C PRO A 62 11.26 1.36 -38.15
N PRO A 63 10.15 0.74 -38.59
CA PRO A 63 8.84 1.18 -38.12
C PRO A 63 8.89 1.20 -36.59
N ASP A 64 8.44 2.31 -36.00
CA ASP A 64 8.30 2.38 -34.55
C ASP A 64 7.61 1.09 -34.09
N PRO A 65 8.16 0.39 -33.08
CA PRO A 65 7.46 -0.77 -32.53
C PRO A 65 6.03 -0.32 -32.21
N PRO A 66 5.01 -1.15 -32.53
CA PRO A 66 3.64 -0.79 -32.20
C PRO A 66 3.59 -0.45 -30.71
N ASP A 67 3.04 0.72 -30.38
CA ASP A 67 2.84 1.13 -29.00
C ASP A 67 2.25 -0.05 -28.22
N PRO A 68 2.80 -0.40 -27.04
CA PRO A 68 2.22 -1.45 -26.23
C PRO A 68 0.75 -1.12 -26.01
N PRO A 69 -0.15 -2.12 -26.08
CA PRO A 69 -1.57 -1.88 -25.89
C PRO A 69 -1.76 -1.15 -24.56
N ALA A 70 -2.48 -0.04 -24.60
CA ALA A 70 -2.68 0.80 -23.44
C ALA A 70 -3.24 -0.06 -22.28
N ALA A 71 -2.54 -0.05 -21.15
CA ALA A 71 -2.82 -0.98 -20.06
C ALA A 71 -4.17 -0.65 -19.41
N LEU A 72 -5.01 -1.67 -19.24
CA LEU A 72 -6.26 -1.53 -18.48
C LEU A 72 -5.94 -1.15 -17.02
N PRO A 73 -6.74 -0.25 -16.42
CA PRO A 73 -6.53 0.13 -15.04
C PRO A 73 -6.85 -1.07 -14.15
N THR A 74 -6.05 -1.30 -13.12
CA THR A 74 -6.24 -2.42 -12.17
C THR A 74 -6.15 -1.88 -10.76
N ILE A 75 -7.17 -2.16 -9.94
CA ILE A 75 -7.19 -1.79 -8.53
C ILE A 75 -6.64 -2.96 -7.71
N THR A 76 -5.66 -2.70 -6.85
CA THR A 76 -5.02 -3.70 -5.98
C THR A 76 -5.43 -3.57 -4.53
N ALA A 77 -5.70 -2.34 -4.07
CA ALA A 77 -6.15 -2.06 -2.71
C ALA A 77 -6.86 -0.71 -2.64
N ILE A 78 -7.65 -0.52 -1.58
CA ILE A 78 -8.16 0.80 -1.17
C ILE A 78 -7.77 1.04 0.29
N LYS A 79 -7.14 2.18 0.57
CA LYS A 79 -6.67 2.61 1.90
C LYS A 79 -7.50 3.80 2.41
N GLY A 80 -7.46 4.06 3.72
CA GLY A 80 -8.18 5.17 4.36
C GLY A 80 -9.33 4.75 5.29
N GLY A 81 -9.60 3.45 5.43
CA GLY A 81 -10.61 2.92 6.36
C GLY A 81 -10.17 2.97 7.84
N PRO A 82 -11.11 2.69 8.77
CA PRO A 82 -12.39 2.02 8.57
C PRO A 82 -13.50 2.93 8.02
N TYR A 83 -14.24 2.45 7.02
CA TYR A 83 -15.42 3.14 6.48
C TYR A 83 -16.66 2.69 7.25
N VAL A 84 -17.34 3.64 7.89
CA VAL A 84 -18.40 3.35 8.86
C VAL A 84 -19.72 3.94 8.39
N VAL A 85 -20.80 3.16 8.41
CA VAL A 85 -22.16 3.65 8.09
C VAL A 85 -22.54 4.85 8.95
N LYS A 86 -23.19 5.86 8.36
CA LYS A 86 -23.50 7.14 9.00
C LYS A 86 -22.27 7.85 9.61
N GLY A 87 -21.08 7.51 9.12
CA GLY A 87 -19.83 8.16 9.52
C GLY A 87 -19.65 9.53 8.88
N GLU A 88 -18.53 10.15 9.18
CA GLU A 88 -18.10 11.38 8.51
C GLU A 88 -17.64 11.10 7.06
N VAL A 89 -17.40 12.16 6.30
CA VAL A 89 -16.74 12.05 5.00
C VAL A 89 -15.30 11.58 5.23
N VAL A 90 -14.92 10.46 4.62
CA VAL A 90 -13.58 9.87 4.77
C VAL A 90 -12.84 9.95 3.43
N GLU A 91 -11.58 10.37 3.46
CA GLU A 91 -10.73 10.30 2.29
C GLU A 91 -10.23 8.86 2.06
N ALA A 92 -10.52 8.32 0.88
CA ALA A 92 -10.12 6.99 0.45
C ALA A 92 -9.09 7.07 -0.67
N TYR A 93 -8.09 6.19 -0.62
CA TYR A 93 -6.99 6.12 -1.58
C TYR A 93 -7.06 4.80 -2.35
N VAL A 94 -7.31 4.88 -3.65
CA VAL A 94 -7.30 3.73 -4.56
C VAL A 94 -5.87 3.50 -5.02
N VAL A 95 -5.35 2.30 -4.80
CA VAL A 95 -3.99 1.89 -5.16
C VAL A 95 -4.03 0.83 -6.24
N GLY A 96 -3.24 1.00 -7.29
CA GLY A 96 -3.29 0.12 -8.44
C GLY A 96 -2.27 0.45 -9.52
N THR A 97 -2.60 0.12 -10.76
CA THR A 97 -1.76 0.39 -11.94
C THR A 97 -2.63 0.83 -13.11
N GLY A 98 -2.04 1.59 -14.03
CA GLY A 98 -2.73 2.02 -15.26
C GLY A 98 -3.71 3.17 -15.02
N PHE A 99 -3.55 3.94 -13.94
CA PHE A 99 -4.36 5.12 -13.70
C PHE A 99 -3.89 6.28 -14.58
N SER A 100 -4.82 7.11 -15.00
CA SER A 100 -4.56 8.25 -15.88
C SER A 100 -5.24 9.49 -15.33
N ALA A 101 -4.63 10.67 -15.54
CA ALA A 101 -5.21 11.93 -15.13
C ALA A 101 -6.52 12.23 -15.88
N ASP A 102 -6.65 11.75 -17.12
CA ASP A 102 -7.87 11.81 -17.94
C ASP A 102 -8.87 10.68 -17.64
N GLY A 103 -8.65 9.94 -16.55
CA GLY A 103 -9.51 8.82 -16.16
C GLY A 103 -10.87 9.26 -15.61
N ASP A 104 -11.60 8.31 -15.04
CA ASP A 104 -12.79 8.57 -14.23
C ASP A 104 -12.84 7.52 -13.10
N LEU A 105 -13.48 7.86 -11.99
CA LEU A 105 -13.67 6.96 -10.85
C LEU A 105 -15.16 6.76 -10.59
N GLU A 106 -15.65 5.56 -10.90
CA GLU A 106 -17.02 5.15 -10.63
C GLU A 106 -17.10 4.41 -9.28
N VAL A 107 -17.72 5.02 -8.27
CA VAL A 107 -18.12 4.33 -7.03
C VAL A 107 -19.60 4.02 -7.13
N ARG A 108 -19.97 2.75 -7.32
CA ARG A 108 -21.39 2.40 -7.51
C ARG A 108 -22.03 2.03 -6.18
N GLY A 109 -23.00 2.83 -5.73
CA GLY A 109 -23.88 2.55 -4.61
C GLY A 109 -25.18 3.34 -4.74
N GLU A 110 -26.29 2.79 -4.25
CA GLU A 110 -27.65 3.41 -4.35
C GLU A 110 -27.76 4.78 -3.65
N SER A 111 -26.71 5.22 -2.93
CA SER A 111 -26.69 6.48 -2.18
C SER A 111 -25.48 7.37 -2.47
N GLN A 112 -24.59 6.96 -3.37
CA GLN A 112 -23.46 7.77 -3.85
C GLN A 112 -23.79 8.28 -5.25
N ALA A 113 -24.75 9.21 -5.30
CA ALA A 113 -25.12 9.85 -6.53
C ALA A 113 -24.03 10.87 -6.91
N GLU A 114 -23.50 10.67 -8.11
CA GLU A 114 -22.52 11.50 -8.81
C GLU A 114 -21.06 11.25 -8.39
N ALA A 115 -20.21 11.05 -9.41
CA ALA A 115 -18.80 10.75 -9.28
C ALA A 115 -18.16 11.73 -8.29
N GLY A 116 -17.81 11.22 -7.09
CA GLY A 116 -17.16 12.02 -6.07
C GLY A 116 -15.92 12.67 -6.65
N GLU A 117 -15.65 13.91 -6.26
CA GLU A 117 -14.44 14.64 -6.62
C GLU A 117 -13.23 13.75 -6.28
N TYR A 118 -12.57 13.24 -7.31
CA TYR A 118 -11.39 12.41 -7.17
C TYR A 118 -10.18 13.21 -7.62
N SER A 119 -9.05 12.98 -6.95
CA SER A 119 -7.77 13.61 -7.27
C SER A 119 -6.81 12.55 -7.79
N PHE A 120 -6.22 12.82 -8.95
CA PHE A 120 -5.15 12.01 -9.50
C PHE A 120 -3.84 12.31 -8.76
N LEU A 121 -3.35 11.35 -7.98
CA LEU A 121 -2.07 11.47 -7.27
C LEU A 121 -0.90 10.89 -8.09
N GLY A 122 -1.17 9.89 -8.93
CA GLY A 122 -0.21 9.34 -9.87
C GLY A 122 -0.73 8.11 -10.60
N ALA A 123 0.10 7.53 -11.48
CA ALA A 123 -0.26 6.36 -12.29
C ALA A 123 -0.60 5.09 -11.49
N THR A 124 -0.39 5.14 -10.16
CA THR A 124 -0.65 4.05 -9.22
C THR A 124 -1.55 4.43 -8.05
N GLU A 125 -1.94 5.71 -7.93
CA GLU A 125 -2.72 6.18 -6.79
C GLU A 125 -3.72 7.28 -7.17
N LEU A 126 -4.96 7.13 -6.70
CA LEU A 126 -6.04 8.13 -6.78
C LEU A 126 -6.60 8.34 -5.38
N SER A 127 -7.00 9.57 -5.03
CA SER A 127 -7.80 9.81 -3.82
C SER A 127 -9.21 10.26 -4.18
N PHE A 128 -10.18 9.94 -3.33
CA PHE A 128 -11.54 10.44 -3.45
C PHE A 128 -12.19 10.56 -2.07
N GLN A 129 -13.16 11.44 -1.94
CA GLN A 129 -13.93 11.57 -0.70
C GLN A 129 -15.14 10.63 -0.73
N LEU A 130 -15.21 9.74 0.26
CA LEU A 130 -16.33 8.85 0.47
C LEU A 130 -17.23 9.42 1.57
N ASP A 131 -18.39 9.95 1.17
CA ASP A 131 -19.41 10.35 2.12
C ASP A 131 -20.12 9.14 2.72
N CYS A 132 -19.64 8.72 3.89
CA CYS A 132 -20.22 7.59 4.62
C CYS A 132 -21.53 7.96 5.35
N SER A 133 -21.87 9.26 5.44
CA SER A 133 -23.09 9.73 6.10
C SER A 133 -24.35 9.32 5.33
N LEU A 134 -24.22 9.20 4.01
CA LEU A 134 -25.27 8.75 3.08
C LEU A 134 -25.52 7.24 3.14
N ILE A 135 -24.62 6.48 3.75
CA ILE A 135 -24.70 5.02 3.81
C ILE A 135 -25.41 4.62 5.09
N THR A 136 -26.63 4.10 4.96
CA THR A 136 -27.50 3.75 6.09
C THR A 136 -27.29 2.32 6.58
N GLU A 137 -26.83 1.41 5.72
CA GLU A 137 -26.64 -0.01 6.02
C GLU A 137 -25.24 -0.50 5.60
N PRO A 138 -24.63 -1.47 6.32
CA PRO A 138 -23.33 -2.02 5.96
C PRO A 138 -23.39 -2.64 4.57
N THR A 139 -22.54 -2.18 3.67
CA THR A 139 -22.59 -2.58 2.27
C THR A 139 -21.20 -2.69 1.66
N ARG A 140 -21.13 -3.35 0.52
CA ARG A 140 -19.91 -3.43 -0.30
C ARG A 140 -20.10 -2.54 -1.51
N LEU A 141 -19.34 -1.45 -1.57
CA LEU A 141 -19.36 -0.51 -2.68
C LEU A 141 -18.34 -0.94 -3.74
N PRO A 142 -18.77 -1.39 -4.92
CA PRO A 142 -17.86 -1.63 -6.04
C PRO A 142 -17.29 -0.30 -6.56
N VAL A 143 -15.96 -0.21 -6.54
CA VAL A 143 -15.16 0.89 -7.07
C VAL A 143 -14.54 0.45 -8.39
N VAL A 144 -14.71 1.24 -9.44
CA VAL A 144 -14.20 0.97 -10.79
C VAL A 144 -13.44 2.20 -11.27
N VAL A 145 -12.22 2.00 -11.77
CA VAL A 145 -11.44 3.04 -12.43
C VAL A 145 -11.63 2.90 -13.94
N VAL A 146 -11.90 4.00 -14.62
CA VAL A 146 -12.00 4.10 -16.08
C VAL A 146 -10.82 4.91 -16.59
N ASN A 147 -10.19 4.48 -17.66
CA ASN A 147 -9.18 5.27 -18.38
C ASN A 147 -9.47 5.20 -19.89
N GLY A 148 -8.63 5.86 -20.71
CA GLY A 148 -8.77 5.83 -22.17
C GLY A 148 -8.64 4.42 -22.80
N SER A 149 -8.15 3.44 -22.05
CA SER A 149 -7.97 2.04 -22.48
C SER A 149 -9.16 1.15 -22.11
N GLY A 150 -9.91 1.48 -21.07
CA GLY A 150 -11.07 0.71 -20.62
C GLY A 150 -11.38 0.88 -19.13
N LYS A 151 -12.05 -0.12 -18.55
CA LYS A 151 -12.49 -0.13 -17.15
C LYS A 151 -11.76 -1.20 -16.36
N SER A 152 -11.48 -0.93 -15.09
CA SER A 152 -10.95 -1.93 -14.16
C SER A 152 -12.00 -2.95 -13.77
N GLU A 153 -11.57 -4.08 -13.21
CA GLU A 153 -12.48 -4.93 -12.46
C GLU A 153 -12.99 -4.19 -11.21
N PRO A 154 -14.24 -4.44 -10.78
CA PRO A 154 -14.82 -3.78 -9.63
C PRO A 154 -14.14 -4.26 -8.33
N TYR A 155 -13.59 -3.32 -7.58
CA TYR A 155 -13.03 -3.58 -6.26
C TYR A 155 -14.08 -3.29 -5.18
N ASN A 156 -14.40 -4.28 -4.35
CA ASN A 156 -15.45 -4.16 -3.34
C ASN A 156 -14.92 -3.50 -2.05
N LEU A 157 -15.19 -2.21 -1.88
CA LEU A 157 -14.94 -1.47 -0.66
C LEU A 157 -15.96 -1.85 0.43
N ALA A 158 -15.50 -2.32 1.58
CA ALA A 158 -16.39 -2.69 2.68
C ALA A 158 -16.69 -1.48 3.59
N VAL A 159 -17.97 -1.14 3.71
CA VAL A 159 -18.48 -0.17 4.68
C VAL A 159 -19.18 -0.93 5.81
N VAL A 160 -18.69 -0.76 7.04
CA VAL A 160 -19.11 -1.56 8.19
C VAL A 160 -20.02 -0.78 9.15
N ALA A 161 -20.81 -1.49 9.95
CA ALA A 161 -21.62 -0.86 10.98
C ALA A 161 -20.75 -0.15 12.03
N ALA A 162 -21.21 1.00 12.55
CA ALA A 162 -20.56 1.70 13.66
C ALA A 162 -20.41 0.81 14.92
N SER A 163 -21.35 -0.11 15.14
CA SER A 163 -21.24 -1.08 16.24
C SER A 163 -20.21 -2.19 16.01
N ALA A 164 -19.76 -2.42 14.76
CA ALA A 164 -18.78 -3.46 14.43
C ALA A 164 -17.33 -2.95 14.55
N VAL A 165 -17.10 -1.64 14.44
CA VAL A 165 -15.80 -1.05 14.78
C VAL A 165 -15.57 -1.08 16.29
N ASP A 166 -16.61 -0.91 17.11
CA ASP A 166 -16.50 -1.02 18.58
C ASP A 166 -16.03 -2.42 19.02
N ALA A 167 -16.52 -3.50 18.39
CA ALA A 167 -16.04 -4.85 18.63
C ALA A 167 -14.58 -5.09 18.18
N SER A 168 -14.07 -4.32 17.21
CA SER A 168 -12.69 -4.41 16.73
C SER A 168 -11.72 -3.54 17.55
N VAL A 169 -12.18 -2.38 18.06
CA VAL A 169 -11.40 -1.55 18.99
C VAL A 169 -11.34 -2.19 20.38
N VAL A 170 -12.42 -2.87 20.82
CA VAL A 170 -12.43 -3.64 22.07
C VAL A 170 -11.64 -4.96 21.96
N ALA A 171 -11.50 -5.56 20.77
CA ALA A 171 -10.57 -6.66 20.54
C ALA A 171 -9.09 -6.23 20.61
N LEU A 172 -8.78 -4.95 20.39
CA LEU A 172 -7.42 -4.39 20.59
C LEU A 172 -7.14 -3.94 22.03
N ALA A 173 -8.18 -3.77 22.86
CA ALA A 173 -8.06 -3.34 24.26
C ALA A 173 -8.12 -4.50 25.28
N ALA A 174 -8.48 -5.71 24.86
CA ALA A 174 -8.50 -6.89 25.71
C ALA A 174 -7.37 -7.86 25.39
N THR A 175 -6.18 -7.62 25.95
CA THR A 175 -5.29 -8.66 26.51
C THR A 175 -4.06 -8.01 27.16
N ALA A 176 -4.25 -7.52 28.38
CA ALA A 176 -3.13 -7.34 29.32
C ALA A 176 -2.46 -8.69 29.71
N GLU A 177 -2.94 -9.81 29.17
CA GLU A 177 -2.44 -11.18 29.44
C GLU A 177 -1.66 -11.81 28.27
N ASP A 178 -1.53 -11.15 27.10
CA ASP A 178 -0.74 -11.66 25.96
C ASP A 178 0.53 -10.81 25.76
N LEU A 179 1.38 -10.73 26.79
CA LEU A 179 2.70 -10.16 26.66
C LEU A 179 3.62 -11.21 26.01
N PRO A 180 4.26 -10.91 24.87
CA PRO A 180 5.21 -11.82 24.26
C PRO A 180 6.37 -12.05 25.23
N ASP A 181 6.80 -13.30 25.39
CA ASP A 181 8.06 -13.59 26.08
C ASP A 181 9.23 -13.16 25.17
N TYR A 182 9.61 -11.87 25.27
CA TYR A 182 10.68 -11.29 24.46
C TYR A 182 12.03 -12.00 24.71
N ALA A 183 12.21 -12.62 25.87
CA ALA A 183 13.40 -13.41 26.19
C ALA A 183 13.49 -14.70 25.34
N ALA A 184 12.35 -15.31 24.99
CA ALA A 184 12.27 -16.46 24.09
C ALA A 184 12.43 -16.10 22.59
N MET A 185 12.23 -14.83 22.21
CA MET A 185 12.31 -14.38 20.82
C MET A 185 13.74 -14.15 20.31
N THR A 186 13.91 -14.14 18.99
CA THR A 186 15.15 -13.71 18.33
C THR A 186 15.20 -12.19 18.19
N LYS A 187 16.40 -11.60 18.00
CA LYS A 187 16.57 -10.14 17.87
C LYS A 187 15.66 -9.53 16.79
N ALA A 188 15.60 -10.17 15.61
CA ALA A 188 14.76 -9.70 14.51
C ALA A 188 13.27 -9.75 14.85
N GLN A 189 12.82 -10.81 15.54
CA GLN A 189 11.44 -10.92 15.99
C GLN A 189 11.07 -9.84 17.00
N ILE A 190 11.95 -9.50 17.94
CA ILE A 190 11.71 -8.42 18.91
C ILE A 190 11.57 -7.07 18.20
N ILE A 191 12.44 -6.76 17.24
CA ILE A 191 12.37 -5.50 16.47
C ILE A 191 11.07 -5.41 15.68
N THR A 192 10.72 -6.46 14.92
CA THR A 192 9.47 -6.50 14.14
C THR A 192 8.25 -6.42 15.05
N GLU A 193 8.26 -7.10 16.19
CA GLU A 193 7.12 -7.12 17.11
C GLU A 193 6.94 -5.79 17.83
N VAL A 194 8.03 -5.11 18.23
CA VAL A 194 7.97 -3.80 18.88
C VAL A 194 7.55 -2.71 17.90
N GLU A 195 8.07 -2.73 16.67
CA GLU A 195 7.64 -1.80 15.62
C GLU A 195 6.16 -2.00 15.27
N ARG A 196 5.72 -3.26 15.14
CA ARG A 196 4.32 -3.61 14.89
C ARG A 196 3.39 -3.18 16.00
N ARG A 197 3.79 -3.36 17.27
CA ARG A 197 2.90 -3.21 18.44
C ARG A 197 2.95 -1.83 19.08
N TYR A 198 4.09 -1.15 19.01
CA TYR A 198 4.31 0.18 19.61
C TYR A 198 4.67 1.26 18.59
N GLY A 199 4.87 0.93 17.31
CA GLY A 199 5.27 1.90 16.28
C GLY A 199 6.69 2.45 16.47
N VAL A 200 7.52 1.77 17.28
CA VAL A 200 8.89 2.20 17.59
C VAL A 200 9.89 1.31 16.85
N ALA A 201 10.68 1.91 15.97
CA ALA A 201 11.80 1.23 15.32
C ALA A 201 12.95 1.06 16.32
N LEU A 202 13.26 -0.19 16.69
CA LEU A 202 14.41 -0.53 17.53
C LEU A 202 15.67 -0.70 16.68
N ASP A 203 16.83 -0.34 17.25
CA ASP A 203 18.10 -0.40 16.55
C ASP A 203 18.60 -1.85 16.38
N PRO A 204 18.94 -2.30 15.15
CA PRO A 204 19.36 -3.68 14.90
C PRO A 204 20.76 -4.03 15.46
N GLY A 205 21.56 -3.02 15.79
CA GLY A 205 22.89 -3.12 16.39
C GLY A 205 22.88 -3.41 17.90
N MET A 206 21.78 -3.12 18.60
CA MET A 206 21.64 -3.38 20.05
C MET A 206 21.79 -4.86 20.39
N THR A 207 22.26 -5.20 21.60
CA THR A 207 22.30 -6.59 22.05
C THR A 207 20.89 -7.13 22.32
N LYS A 208 20.70 -8.46 22.31
CA LYS A 208 19.38 -9.07 22.59
C LYS A 208 18.84 -8.63 23.96
N ALA A 209 19.69 -8.53 24.97
CA ALA A 209 19.29 -8.10 26.30
C ALA A 209 18.78 -6.64 26.32
N GLU A 210 19.42 -5.75 25.56
CA GLU A 210 18.98 -4.37 25.42
C GLU A 210 17.65 -4.27 24.66
N LEU A 211 17.46 -5.06 23.59
CA LEU A 211 16.20 -5.11 22.86
C LEU A 211 15.04 -5.61 23.74
N VAL A 212 15.29 -6.61 24.59
CA VAL A 212 14.31 -7.11 25.56
C VAL A 212 13.98 -6.03 26.59
N ALA A 213 15.00 -5.41 27.20
CA ALA A 213 14.79 -4.35 28.19
C ALA A 213 14.02 -3.15 27.63
N GLU A 214 14.30 -2.77 26.38
CA GLU A 214 13.61 -1.68 25.69
C GLU A 214 12.17 -2.05 25.32
N ALA A 215 11.93 -3.30 24.88
CA ALA A 215 10.59 -3.83 24.66
C ALA A 215 9.75 -3.84 25.95
N GLU A 216 10.30 -4.32 27.07
CA GLU A 216 9.65 -4.33 28.39
C GLU A 216 9.40 -2.90 28.91
N ARG A 217 10.30 -1.96 28.62
CA ARG A 217 10.11 -0.53 28.91
C ARG A 217 8.93 0.05 28.12
N LEU A 218 8.78 -0.33 26.84
CA LEU A 218 7.67 0.10 26.00
C LEU A 218 6.34 -0.54 26.40
N VAL A 219 6.36 -1.79 26.88
CA VAL A 219 5.23 -2.43 27.55
C VAL A 219 4.81 -1.60 28.77
N SER A 220 5.76 -1.24 29.63
CA SER A 220 5.49 -0.47 30.85
C SER A 220 5.05 0.97 30.57
N LYS A 221 5.46 1.53 29.43
CA LYS A 221 5.03 2.86 28.94
C LYS A 221 3.73 2.81 28.14
N GLY A 222 3.28 1.62 27.75
CA GLY A 222 2.07 1.34 26.97
C GLY A 222 0.78 1.41 27.79
N SER A 223 0.56 2.52 28.50
CA SER A 223 -0.77 3.11 28.53
C SER A 223 -0.78 4.21 27.47
N PRO A 224 -1.79 4.30 26.60
CA PRO A 224 -1.97 5.49 25.79
C PRO A 224 -2.18 6.66 26.75
N THR A 225 -1.11 7.38 27.07
CA THR A 225 -1.21 8.78 27.46
C THR A 225 -1.76 9.46 26.22
N VAL A 226 -3.10 9.47 26.12
CA VAL A 226 -3.81 10.64 25.64
C VAL A 226 -3.21 11.77 26.45
N SER A 227 -2.24 12.48 25.88
CA SER A 227 -1.89 13.78 26.42
C SER A 227 -3.20 14.56 26.35
N PRO A 228 -3.84 14.93 27.47
CA PRO A 228 -4.90 15.91 27.39
C PRO A 228 -4.26 17.12 26.70
N ILE A 229 -4.94 17.62 25.68
CA ILE A 229 -4.59 18.87 25.02
C ILE A 229 -4.43 19.89 26.15
N ALA A 230 -3.19 20.31 26.40
CA ALA A 230 -2.87 21.32 27.38
C ALA A 230 -3.51 22.63 26.91
N GLY A 231 -4.70 22.94 27.43
CA GLY A 231 -5.42 24.15 27.05
C GLY A 231 -6.94 24.16 27.21
N LEU A 232 -7.56 23.20 27.91
CA LEU A 232 -9.00 23.27 28.21
C LEU A 232 -9.38 22.91 29.66
N ASP A 233 -8.44 23.08 30.60
CA ASP A 233 -8.77 23.14 32.03
C ASP A 233 -9.13 24.60 32.36
N GLY A 234 -10.34 24.99 31.97
CA GLY A 234 -11.01 26.12 32.60
C GLY A 234 -11.34 25.70 34.04
N PRO A 235 -11.06 26.54 35.06
CA PRO A 235 -11.31 26.17 36.45
C PRO A 235 -12.78 25.78 36.63
N PRO A 236 -13.09 24.83 37.54
CA PRO A 236 -14.47 24.52 37.86
C PRO A 236 -15.12 25.82 38.35
N ALA A 237 -16.05 26.33 37.55
CA ALA A 237 -16.97 27.36 38.01
C ALA A 237 -17.73 26.70 39.17
N SER A 238 -17.25 27.02 40.36
CA SER A 238 -17.90 26.66 41.60
C SER A 238 -19.30 27.25 41.52
N ASP A 239 -20.26 26.38 41.79
CA ASP A 239 -21.59 26.71 42.26
C ASP A 239 -21.42 27.61 43.50
N GLU A 240 -21.34 28.92 43.27
CA GLU A 240 -21.39 29.93 44.31
C GLU A 240 -22.27 31.05 43.77
N GLU A 241 -23.56 30.91 44.06
CA GLU A 241 -24.58 31.95 43.93
C GLU A 241 -24.08 33.22 44.66
N PRO A 242 -23.76 34.33 43.96
CA PRO A 242 -23.53 35.59 44.64
C PRO A 242 -24.90 36.19 44.90
N ALA A 243 -25.41 35.97 46.10
CA ALA A 243 -26.43 36.83 46.66
C ALA A 243 -25.96 38.30 46.65
N LEU A 244 -26.93 39.20 46.46
CA LEU A 244 -27.01 40.63 46.80
C LEU A 244 -27.00 41.62 45.61
N PRO A 245 -27.65 42.81 45.71
CA PRO A 245 -28.73 43.24 46.61
C PRO A 245 -29.95 43.85 45.87
N LEU A 246 -31.09 43.89 46.57
CA LEU A 246 -32.41 44.36 46.12
C LEU A 246 -32.54 45.90 45.95
N ASP A 247 -31.47 46.61 45.62
CA ASP A 247 -31.38 48.09 45.79
C ASP A 247 -31.05 48.87 44.49
N LEU A 248 -31.49 48.38 43.33
CA LEU A 248 -31.35 49.08 42.04
C LEU A 248 -32.67 49.16 41.25
N LEU A 249 -33.76 49.45 41.95
CA LEU A 249 -34.99 49.99 41.34
C LEU A 249 -35.28 51.37 41.93
N PRO A 250 -35.00 52.42 41.15
CA PRO A 250 -35.97 53.49 40.97
C PRO A 250 -36.34 53.72 39.49
#